data_AF-A0A151CHG6-F1
#
_entry.id   AF-A0A151CHG6-F1
#
_cell.length_a   1.000
_cell.length_b   1.000
_cell.length_c   1.000
_cell.angle_alpha   90.00
_cell.angle_beta   90.00
_cell.angle_gamma   90.00
#
_symmetry.space_group_name_H-M   'P 1'
#
loop_
_entity.id
_entity.type
_entity.pdbx_description
1 polymer ?
#
loop_
_entity_poly.entity_id
_entity_poly.type
_entity_poly.pdbx_seq_one_letter_code
_entity_poly.pdbx_strand_id
1 'polypeptide(L)'
;MQQLSVSEIQRNLHKLDGLDIVEIIDKKRHKVKGYFLDSKYMSLVKELIKKEESDRNLSESLGGALHQYADLSFIEEEKDAWKRHIEEKYAK
;
A
#
# COMPACT_ATOMS: atom_id res chain seq x y z
N MET A 1 -10.24 18.80 -13.04
CA MET A 1 -10.62 18.21 -11.74
C MET A 1 -11.39 19.25 -10.95
N GLN A 2 -12.53 18.90 -10.35
CA GLN A 2 -13.25 19.82 -9.48
C GLN A 2 -12.66 19.81 -8.08
N GLN A 3 -12.57 20.99 -7.47
CA GLN A 3 -12.07 21.19 -6.11
C GLN A 3 -13.21 21.62 -5.19
N LEU A 4 -13.45 20.86 -4.13
CA LEU A 4 -14.43 21.19 -3.11
C LEU A 4 -13.76 21.25 -1.74
N SER A 5 -14.17 22.21 -0.92
CA SER A 5 -13.78 22.20 0.49
C SER A 5 -14.68 21.28 1.32
N VAL A 6 -14.15 20.79 2.43
CA VAL A 6 -14.92 20.00 3.41
C VAL A 6 -16.21 20.72 3.82
N SER A 7 -16.14 22.04 4.02
CA SER A 7 -17.31 22.85 4.40
C SER A 7 -18.34 22.99 3.28
N GLU A 8 -17.92 22.97 2.02
CA GLU A 8 -18.83 23.00 0.87
C GLU A 8 -19.55 21.67 0.69
N ILE A 9 -18.82 20.56 0.88
CA ILE A 9 -19.38 19.20 0.86
C ILE A 9 -20.44 19.06 1.96
N GLN A 10 -20.14 19.50 3.19
CA GLN A 10 -21.09 19.46 4.30
C GLN A 10 -22.39 20.24 4.03
N ARG A 11 -22.29 21.38 3.35
CA ARG A 11 -23.46 22.25 3.05
C ARG A 11 -24.22 21.83 1.80
N ASN A 12 -23.54 21.22 0.84
CA ASN A 12 -24.07 20.91 -0.47
C ASN A 12 -23.64 19.51 -0.90
N LEU A 13 -24.05 18.49 -0.14
CA LEU A 13 -23.68 17.10 -0.42
C LEU A 13 -24.12 16.65 -1.82
N HIS A 14 -25.27 17.15 -2.29
CA HIS A 14 -25.80 16.94 -3.64
C HIS A 14 -24.85 17.38 -4.76
N LYS A 15 -23.86 18.25 -4.49
CA LYS A 15 -22.85 18.63 -5.48
C LYS A 15 -21.88 17.49 -5.80
N LEU A 16 -21.86 16.45 -4.98
CA LEU A 16 -21.11 15.22 -5.27
C LEU A 16 -21.89 14.30 -6.22
N ASP A 17 -23.20 14.51 -6.40
CA ASP A 17 -24.02 13.68 -7.28
C ASP A 17 -23.58 13.90 -8.73
N GLY A 18 -23.15 12.83 -9.39
CA GLY A 18 -22.65 12.86 -10.77
C GLY A 18 -21.17 13.24 -10.91
N LEU A 19 -20.43 13.38 -9.81
CA LEU A 19 -18.97 13.56 -9.84
C LEU A 19 -18.25 12.27 -9.45
N ASP A 20 -17.43 11.79 -10.38
CA ASP A 20 -16.67 10.56 -10.20
C ASP A 20 -15.46 10.74 -9.28
N ILE A 21 -14.79 11.89 -9.38
CA ILE A 21 -13.57 12.23 -8.64
C ILE A 21 -13.60 13.71 -8.27
N VAL A 22 -13.39 14.00 -6.99
CA VAL A 22 -13.31 15.37 -6.45
C VAL A 22 -12.08 15.52 -5.58
N GLU A 23 -11.34 16.60 -5.77
CA GLU A 23 -10.23 16.96 -4.90
C GLU A 23 -10.73 17.75 -3.69
N ILE A 24 -10.45 17.24 -2.50
CA ILE A 24 -10.85 17.85 -1.24
C ILE A 24 -9.74 18.80 -0.78
N ILE A 25 -10.04 20.09 -0.79
CA ILE A 25 -9.07 21.14 -0.42
C ILE A 25 -9.42 21.81 0.91
N ASP A 26 -8.41 22.11 1.71
CA ASP A 26 -8.51 23.07 2.80
C ASP A 26 -8.30 24.48 2.25
N LYS A 27 -9.40 25.20 2.01
CA LYS A 27 -9.34 26.58 1.49
C LYS A 27 -8.62 27.55 2.41
N LYS A 28 -8.57 27.29 3.73
CA LYS A 28 -7.89 28.18 4.69
C LYS A 28 -6.38 27.99 4.69
N ARG A 29 -5.92 26.76 4.46
CA ARG A 29 -4.49 26.41 4.50
C ARG A 29 -3.89 26.21 3.11
N HIS A 30 -4.67 26.38 2.05
CA HIS A 30 -4.30 26.09 0.66
C HIS A 30 -3.63 24.71 0.51
N LYS A 31 -4.14 23.70 1.24
CA LYS A 31 -3.61 22.33 1.24
C LYS A 31 -4.64 21.35 0.73
N VAL A 32 -4.23 20.44 -0.15
CA VAL A 32 -5.03 19.28 -0.54
C VAL A 32 -5.08 18.31 0.65
N LYS A 33 -6.29 17.91 1.06
CA LYS A 33 -6.50 16.93 2.14
C LYS A 33 -6.64 15.51 1.61
N GLY A 34 -7.12 15.36 0.38
CA GLY A 34 -7.31 14.06 -0.25
C GLY A 34 -8.28 14.13 -1.43
N TYR A 35 -8.74 12.96 -1.85
CA TYR A 35 -9.67 12.82 -2.96
C TYR A 35 -10.93 12.08 -2.50
N PHE A 36 -12.07 12.55 -2.96
CA PHE A 36 -13.32 11.80 -2.94
C PHE A 36 -13.43 11.03 -4.25
N LEU A 37 -13.82 9.77 -4.15
CA LEU A 37 -14.07 8.86 -5.25
C LEU A 37 -15.48 8.31 -5.10
N ASP A 38 -16.22 8.23 -6.19
CA ASP A 38 -17.52 7.59 -6.19
C ASP A 38 -17.40 6.12 -5.74
N SER A 39 -18.39 5.68 -4.98
CA SER A 39 -18.60 4.29 -4.54
C SER A 39 -18.42 3.24 -5.64
N LYS A 40 -18.70 3.56 -6.91
CA LYS A 40 -18.50 2.65 -8.05
C LYS A 40 -17.05 2.18 -8.21
N TYR A 41 -16.08 2.96 -7.72
CA TYR A 41 -14.66 2.61 -7.73
C TYR A 41 -14.19 1.93 -6.44
N MET A 42 -15.06 1.76 -5.45
CA MET A 42 -14.69 1.20 -4.14
C MET A 42 -14.04 -0.19 -4.25
N SER A 43 -14.51 -1.04 -5.15
CA SER A 43 -13.93 -2.38 -5.37
C SER A 43 -12.48 -2.29 -5.86
N LEU A 44 -12.21 -1.43 -6.83
CA LEU A 44 -10.87 -1.20 -7.37
C LEU A 44 -9.93 -0.63 -6.30
N VAL A 45 -10.40 0.37 -5.54
CA VAL A 45 -9.62 1.00 -4.47
C VAL A 45 -9.27 -0.01 -3.38
N LYS A 46 -10.21 -0.87 -2.99
CA LYS A 46 -9.96 -1.94 -2.00
C LYS A 46 -8.91 -2.93 -2.49
N GLU A 47 -8.94 -3.34 -3.75
CA GLU A 47 -7.92 -4.23 -4.31
C GLU A 47 -6.53 -3.58 -4.31
N LEU A 48 -6.45 -2.29 -4.67
CA LEU A 48 -5.19 -1.54 -4.66
C LEU A 48 -4.61 -1.42 -3.24
N ILE A 49 -5.45 -1.06 -2.25
CA ILE A 49 -5.03 -0.98 -0.84
C ILE A 49 -4.55 -2.35 -0.35
N LYS A 50 -5.29 -3.42 -0.65
CA LYS A 50 -4.92 -4.79 -0.25
C LYS A 50 -3.59 -5.22 -0.87
N LYS A 51 -3.34 -4.85 -2.13
CA LYS A 51 -2.07 -5.14 -2.80
C LYS A 51 -0.92 -4.36 -2.15
N GLU A 52 -1.10 -3.08 -1.88
CA GLU A 52 -0.09 -2.26 -1.20
C GLU A 52 0.24 -2.79 0.20
N GLU A 53 -0.77 -3.17 0.99
CA GLU A 53 -0.56 -3.79 2.31
C GLU A 53 0.17 -5.13 2.20
N SER A 54 -0.16 -5.95 1.20
CA SER A 54 0.51 -7.23 0.95
C SER A 54 1.98 -7.01 0.57
N ASP A 55 2.27 -6.03 -0.27
CA ASP A 55 3.62 -5.68 -0.70
C ASP A 55 4.44 -5.09 0.47
N ARG A 56 3.83 -4.27 1.33
CA ARG A 56 4.48 -3.75 2.56
C ARG A 56 4.78 -4.88 3.54
N ASN A 57 3.82 -5.74 3.84
CA ASN A 57 4.02 -6.89 4.72
C ASN A 57 5.10 -7.84 4.17
N LEU A 58 5.15 -8.04 2.85
CA LEU A 58 6.22 -8.79 2.19
C LEU A 58 7.57 -8.09 2.38
N SER A 59 7.64 -6.77 2.21
CA SER A 59 8.88 -6.01 2.41
C SER A 59 9.37 -6.01 3.86
N GLU A 60 8.48 -5.94 4.85
CA GLU A 60 8.83 -6.03 6.27
C GLU A 60 9.28 -7.44 6.66
N SER A 61 8.60 -8.46 6.14
CA SER A 61 8.99 -9.87 6.31
C SER A 61 10.34 -10.19 5.68
N LEU A 62 10.60 -9.68 4.47
CA LEU A 62 11.87 -9.83 3.78
C LEU A 62 12.98 -8.98 4.41
N GLY A 63 12.66 -7.80 4.96
CA GLY A 63 13.61 -6.96 5.69
C GLY A 63 14.17 -7.65 6.94
N GLY A 64 13.32 -8.39 7.66
CA GLY A 64 13.75 -9.25 8.78
C GLY A 64 14.53 -10.50 8.33
N ALA A 65 14.12 -11.12 7.21
CA ALA A 65 14.81 -12.28 6.65
C ALA A 65 16.21 -11.93 6.10
N LEU A 66 16.35 -10.80 5.41
CA LEU A 66 17.64 -10.31 4.89
C LEU A 66 18.62 -9.98 6.01
N HIS A 67 18.15 -9.62 7.21
CA HIS A 67 19.00 -9.43 8.38
C HIS A 67 19.66 -10.74 8.85
N GLN A 68 18.99 -11.88 8.67
CA GLN A 68 19.57 -13.20 8.97
C GLN A 68 20.68 -13.59 7.98
N TYR A 69 20.58 -13.12 6.72
CA TYR A 69 21.60 -13.33 5.69
C TYR A 69 22.71 -12.27 5.67
N ALA A 70 22.51 -11.13 6.35
CA ALA A 70 23.49 -10.04 6.45
C ALA A 70 24.44 -10.18 7.66
N ASP A 71 24.22 -11.18 8.52
CA ASP A 71 25.07 -11.46 9.66
C ASP A 71 26.35 -12.16 9.20
N LEU A 72 27.45 -11.40 9.13
CA LEU A 72 28.76 -11.87 8.67
C LEU A 72 29.31 -13.07 9.45
N SER A 73 28.75 -13.36 10.63
CA SER A 73 29.10 -14.51 11.45
C SER A 73 28.61 -15.86 10.92
N PHE A 74 27.65 -15.87 9.98
CA PHE A 74 27.10 -17.10 9.37
C PHE A 74 27.69 -17.44 7.99
N ILE A 75 28.62 -16.62 7.47
CA ILE A 75 29.21 -16.81 6.14
C ILE A 75 29.98 -18.14 6.02
N GLU A 76 30.56 -18.65 7.12
CA GLU A 76 31.25 -19.94 7.11
C GLU A 76 30.29 -21.14 7.07
N GLU A 77 29.07 -21.01 7.60
CA GLU A 77 28.03 -22.06 7.59
C GLU A 77 27.19 -22.07 6.29
N GLU A 78 27.23 -20.98 5.52
CA GLU A 78 26.44 -20.78 4.30
C GLU A 78 26.92 -21.58 3.08
N LYS A 79 28.15 -22.09 3.11
CA LYS A 79 28.79 -22.71 1.94
C LYS A 79 27.99 -23.89 1.35
N ASP A 80 27.13 -24.51 2.15
CA ASP A 80 26.25 -25.62 1.76
C ASP A 80 24.76 -25.36 2.10
N ALA A 81 24.39 -24.17 2.56
CA ALA A 81 23.01 -23.86 2.95
C ALA A 81 22.05 -23.90 1.75
N TRP A 82 22.49 -23.39 0.60
CA TRP A 82 21.72 -23.45 -0.65
C TRP A 82 21.52 -24.89 -1.13
N LYS A 83 22.54 -25.75 -0.99
CA LYS A 83 22.48 -27.16 -1.39
C LYS A 83 21.49 -27.94 -0.52
N ARG A 84 21.53 -27.75 0.80
CA ARG A 84 20.54 -28.33 1.75
C ARG A 84 19.11 -27.88 1.43
N HIS A 85 18.89 -26.60 1.15
CA HIS A 85 17.56 -26.09 0.81
C HIS A 85 16.99 -26.74 -0.47
N ILE A 86 17.82 -26.91 -1.49
CA ILE A 86 17.42 -27.57 -2.74
C ILE A 86 17.13 -29.06 -2.50
N GLU A 87 18.00 -29.75 -1.75
CA GLU A 87 17.79 -31.16 -1.39
C GLU A 87 16.47 -31.35 -0.62
N GLU A 88 16.18 -30.54 0.40
CA GLU A 88 14.92 -30.60 1.16
C GLU A 88 13.68 -30.27 0.33
N LYS A 89 13.78 -29.26 -0.54
CA LYS A 89 12.65 -28.79 -1.36
C LYS A 89 12.21 -29.83 -2.41
N TYR A 90 13.14 -30.62 -2.92
CA TYR A 90 12.87 -31.63 -3.95
C TYR A 90 12.94 -33.08 -3.43
N ALA A 91 13.14 -33.29 -2.12
CA ALA A 91 13.08 -34.60 -1.48
C ALA A 91 11.66 -35.11 -1.17
N LYS A 92 10.61 -34.39 -1.60
CA LYS A 92 9.21 -34.85 -1.53
C LYS A 92 8.69 -35.29 -2.89
#